data_AF-A0A1E4EMS1-F1
#
_entry.id   AF-A0A1E4EMS1-F1
#
_cell.length_a   1.000
_cell.length_b   1.000
_cell.length_c   1.000
_cell.angle_alpha   90.00
_cell.angle_beta   90.00
_cell.angle_gamma   90.00
#
_symmetry.space_group_name_H-M   'P 1'
#
loop_
_entity.id
_entity.type
_entity.pdbx_description
1 polymer ?
#
loop_
_entity_poly.entity_id
_entity_poly.type
_entity_poly.pdbx_seq_one_letter_code
_entity_poly.pdbx_strand_id
1 'polypeptide(L)'
;MFRVWILLLLTTQLVWAQNLRPEQMMILLIGASANNPTADQAAALARLKGLRQQQAFRQLKIGTMHFDRPAEARFASQVLGVDRAQLPCLCLVQLDSQLQRPVRKLYAMPRITRQQLEQVESMGKMWAQSAGGLTLPQTARNRLVPGQTLQSGGSVTSTNGQYTFALQGDGNLVLSRYGNPLWGSQTNGQGGVLLSMAPDGILRLTAANGQVVWQSRSAGSPGNYFFEMQDDGNAVIYLQEPGRTVFVWSTETPGR
;
A
#
# COMPACT_ATOMS: atom_id res chain seq x y z
N MET A 1 18.99 8.17 -1.94
CA MET A 1 19.32 6.86 -2.56
C MET A 1 18.82 5.63 -1.79
N PHE A 2 18.76 5.62 -0.45
CA PHE A 2 18.26 4.47 0.34
C PHE A 2 16.72 4.25 0.34
N ARG A 3 15.93 5.20 -0.19
CA ARG A 3 14.45 5.12 -0.25
C ARG A 3 13.88 4.28 -1.40
N VAL A 4 14.68 4.00 -2.43
CA VAL A 4 14.23 3.33 -3.66
C VAL A 4 14.23 1.81 -3.52
N TRP A 5 15.09 1.25 -2.68
CA TRP A 5 15.24 -0.20 -2.53
C TRP A 5 14.15 -0.85 -1.67
N ILE A 6 13.54 -0.13 -0.73
CA ILE A 6 12.51 -0.68 0.17
C ILE A 6 11.14 -0.83 -0.52
N LEU A 7 10.79 0.08 -1.43
CA LEU A 7 9.53 0.02 -2.18
C LEU A 7 9.60 -0.97 -3.38
N LEU A 8 10.77 -1.11 -4.01
CA LEU A 8 10.98 -2.08 -5.11
C LEU A 8 11.06 -3.54 -4.64
N LEU A 9 11.54 -3.80 -3.42
CA LEU A 9 11.57 -5.16 -2.85
C LEU A 9 10.23 -5.61 -2.26
N LEU A 10 9.35 -4.66 -1.91
CA LEU A 10 7.99 -4.98 -1.45
C LEU A 10 7.10 -5.44 -2.61
N THR A 11 7.26 -4.92 -3.84
CA THR A 11 6.38 -5.33 -4.95
C THR A 11 6.67 -6.73 -5.50
N THR A 12 7.90 -7.25 -5.42
CA THR A 12 8.20 -8.62 -5.85
C THR A 12 7.96 -9.66 -4.75
N GLN A 13 8.03 -9.28 -3.47
CA GLN A 13 7.76 -10.20 -2.36
C GLN A 13 6.29 -10.17 -1.87
N LEU A 14 5.51 -9.11 -2.14
CA LEU A 14 4.07 -9.08 -1.83
C LEU A 14 3.20 -9.89 -2.79
N VAL A 15 3.65 -10.21 -4.01
CA VAL A 15 2.88 -11.08 -4.91
C VAL A 15 2.65 -12.46 -4.27
N TRP A 16 3.57 -12.91 -3.41
CA TRP A 16 3.44 -14.18 -2.67
C TRP A 16 2.69 -14.06 -1.33
N ALA A 17 2.50 -12.84 -0.81
CA ALA A 17 1.80 -12.60 0.46
C ALA A 17 0.27 -12.61 0.31
N GLN A 18 -0.26 -12.59 -0.91
CA GLN A 18 -1.70 -12.61 -1.19
C GLN A 18 -2.41 -13.90 -0.71
N ASN A 19 -1.65 -14.96 -0.39
CA ASN A 19 -2.16 -16.22 0.17
C ASN A 19 -1.97 -16.39 1.68
N LEU A 20 -1.33 -15.43 2.38
CA LEU A 20 -1.09 -15.52 3.81
C LEU A 20 -2.14 -14.74 4.60
N ARG A 21 -2.82 -15.42 5.53
CA ARG A 21 -3.80 -14.78 6.39
C ARG A 21 -3.10 -13.90 7.44
N PRO A 22 -3.72 -12.81 7.93
CA PRO A 22 -3.13 -11.92 8.94
C PRO A 22 -2.59 -12.64 10.18
N GLU A 23 -3.26 -13.72 10.61
CA GLU A 23 -2.86 -14.55 11.75
C GLU A 23 -1.56 -15.34 11.53
N GLN A 24 -1.13 -15.51 10.29
CA GLN A 24 0.13 -16.19 9.92
C GLN A 24 1.30 -15.20 9.78
N MET A 25 1.13 -13.95 10.21
CA MET A 25 2.13 -12.90 10.10
C MET A 25 2.43 -12.27 11.45
N MET A 26 3.69 -11.88 11.65
CA MET A 26 4.13 -11.15 12.82
C MET A 26 5.08 -10.02 12.46
N ILE A 27 4.89 -8.87 13.10
CA ILE A 27 5.89 -7.80 13.13
C ILE A 27 6.87 -8.13 14.25
N LEU A 28 8.15 -8.28 13.92
CA LEU A 28 9.21 -8.62 14.86
C LEU A 28 10.24 -7.51 14.92
N LEU A 29 10.42 -6.89 16.09
CA LEU A 29 11.49 -5.93 16.33
C LEU A 29 12.70 -6.66 16.90
N ILE A 30 13.82 -6.63 16.17
CA ILE A 30 15.07 -7.24 16.59
C ILE A 30 16.01 -6.13 17.08
N GLY A 31 16.39 -6.21 18.35
CA GLY A 31 17.19 -5.21 19.06
C GLY A 31 18.54 -5.74 19.53
N ALA A 32 19.40 -4.83 19.96
CA ALA A 32 20.72 -5.19 20.50
C ALA A 32 20.60 -5.82 21.89
N SER A 33 19.79 -5.22 22.77
CA SER A 33 19.55 -5.71 24.12
C SER A 33 18.14 -5.41 24.60
N ALA A 34 17.56 -6.33 25.37
CA ALA A 34 16.28 -6.09 26.04
C ALA A 34 16.43 -5.15 27.24
N ASN A 35 17.54 -5.28 27.97
CA ASN A 35 17.80 -4.57 29.22
C ASN A 35 18.43 -3.19 29.00
N ASN A 36 19.18 -3.03 27.91
CA ASN A 36 19.80 -1.76 27.55
C ASN A 36 19.49 -1.39 26.08
N PRO A 37 18.23 -1.04 25.76
CA PRO A 37 17.83 -0.72 24.40
C PRO A 37 18.43 0.62 23.95
N THR A 38 18.79 0.72 22.67
CA THR A 38 19.18 2.01 22.08
C THR A 38 17.99 2.97 22.03
N ALA A 39 18.26 4.27 21.87
CA ALA A 39 17.25 5.32 21.76
C ALA A 39 16.23 5.08 20.62
N ASP A 40 16.68 4.51 19.49
CA ASP A 40 15.83 4.13 18.36
C ASP A 40 15.06 2.83 18.63
N GLN A 41 15.68 1.84 19.28
CA GLN A 41 15.00 0.60 19.67
C GLN A 41 13.87 0.86 20.67
N ALA A 42 14.11 1.72 21.66
CA ALA A 42 13.10 2.10 22.65
C ALA A 42 11.92 2.83 22.00
N ALA A 43 12.21 3.76 21.07
CA ALA A 43 11.19 4.46 20.31
C ALA A 43 10.38 3.51 19.43
N ALA A 44 11.04 2.56 18.76
CA ALA A 44 10.39 1.53 17.98
C ALA A 44 9.42 0.68 18.81
N LEU A 45 9.87 0.27 20.00
CA LEU A 45 9.07 -0.54 20.90
C LEU A 45 7.84 0.22 21.41
N ALA A 46 8.03 1.47 21.86
CA ALA A 46 6.92 2.33 22.26
C ALA A 46 5.90 2.50 21.13
N ARG A 47 6.40 2.61 19.89
CA ARG A 47 5.57 2.78 18.71
C ARG A 47 4.74 1.56 18.36
N LEU A 48 5.36 0.38 18.37
CA LEU A 48 4.69 -0.89 18.15
C LEU A 48 3.61 -1.17 19.22
N LYS A 49 3.87 -0.78 20.48
CA LYS A 49 2.86 -0.84 21.54
C LYS A 49 1.64 0.05 21.23
N GLY A 50 1.86 1.25 20.69
CA GLY A 50 0.78 2.14 20.25
C GLY A 50 -0.05 1.56 19.10
N LEU A 51 0.60 0.94 18.11
CA LEU A 51 -0.10 0.30 16.98
C LEU A 51 -1.04 -0.82 17.45
N ARG A 52 -0.63 -1.63 18.44
CA ARG A 52 -1.48 -2.68 19.03
C ARG A 52 -2.82 -2.17 19.59
N GLN A 53 -2.88 -0.92 20.03
CA GLN A 53 -4.10 -0.34 20.60
C GLN A 53 -5.12 0.06 19.52
N GLN A 54 -4.69 0.17 18.27
CA GLN A 54 -5.57 0.51 17.15
C GLN A 54 -6.36 -0.72 16.69
N GLN A 55 -7.67 -0.54 16.48
CA GLN A 55 -8.59 -1.62 16.15
C GLN A 55 -8.19 -2.41 14.89
N ALA A 56 -7.62 -1.72 13.89
CA ALA A 56 -7.17 -2.32 12.64
C ALA A 56 -5.94 -3.23 12.78
N PHE A 57 -5.21 -3.16 13.90
CA PHE A 57 -3.97 -3.90 14.13
C PHE A 57 -4.07 -4.93 15.25
N ARG A 58 -5.25 -5.12 15.85
CA ARG A 58 -5.44 -6.08 16.95
C ARG A 58 -5.13 -7.53 16.55
N GLN A 59 -5.32 -7.88 15.28
CA GLN A 59 -5.07 -9.23 14.77
C GLN A 59 -3.61 -9.48 14.39
N LEU A 60 -2.78 -8.43 14.30
CA LEU A 60 -1.38 -8.55 13.94
C LEU A 60 -0.54 -8.92 15.18
N LYS A 61 0.19 -10.03 15.09
CA LYS A 61 1.11 -10.42 16.16
C LYS A 61 2.32 -9.49 16.14
N ILE A 62 2.77 -9.10 17.32
CA ILE A 62 3.98 -8.29 17.49
C ILE A 62 4.88 -8.95 18.53
N GLY A 63 6.13 -9.18 18.15
CA GLY A 63 7.16 -9.75 19.00
C GLY A 63 8.42 -8.88 19.06
N THR A 64 9.28 -9.19 20.03
CA THR A 64 10.64 -8.65 20.11
C THR A 64 11.64 -9.79 20.20
N MET A 65 12.85 -9.55 19.70
CA MET A 65 13.98 -10.47 19.75
C MET A 65 15.26 -9.67 20.01
N HIS A 66 16.24 -10.22 20.71
CA HIS A 66 17.40 -9.47 21.18
C HIS A 66 18.70 -10.26 21.01
N PHE A 67 19.73 -9.55 20.53
CA PHE A 67 21.05 -10.13 20.26
C PHE A 67 21.92 -10.39 21.49
N ASP A 68 21.50 -9.91 22.66
CA ASP A 68 22.10 -10.24 23.96
C ASP A 68 21.69 -11.63 24.46
N ARG A 69 20.68 -12.26 23.84
CA ARG A 69 20.25 -13.63 24.11
C ARG A 69 20.82 -14.58 23.06
N PRO A 70 21.73 -15.51 23.40
CA PRO A 70 22.45 -16.32 22.40
C PRO A 70 21.57 -17.20 21.50
N ALA A 71 20.43 -17.68 21.99
CA ALA A 71 19.48 -18.47 21.19
C ALA A 71 18.72 -17.58 20.17
N GLU A 72 18.29 -16.40 20.60
CA GLU A 72 17.62 -15.41 19.77
C GLU A 72 18.57 -14.84 18.71
N ALA A 73 19.81 -14.52 19.07
CA ALA A 73 20.85 -14.07 18.14
C ALA A 73 21.13 -15.10 17.04
N ARG A 74 21.26 -16.39 17.41
CA ARG A 74 21.44 -17.48 16.46
C ARG A 74 20.25 -17.60 15.52
N PHE A 75 19.03 -17.56 16.06
CA PHE A 75 17.82 -17.62 15.25
C PHE A 75 17.70 -16.43 14.28
N ALA A 76 17.93 -15.20 14.76
CA ALA A 76 17.90 -14.00 13.93
C ALA A 76 18.89 -14.10 12.76
N SER A 77 20.10 -14.59 13.02
CA SER A 77 21.15 -14.69 12.01
C SER A 77 20.89 -15.86 11.04
N GLN A 78 20.58 -17.05 11.55
CA GLN A 78 20.49 -18.28 10.74
C GLN A 78 19.15 -18.43 10.01
N VAL A 79 18.04 -18.00 10.61
CA VAL A 79 16.69 -18.21 10.06
C VAL A 79 16.15 -16.94 9.41
N LEU A 80 16.39 -15.78 10.03
CA LEU A 80 15.89 -14.51 9.51
C LEU A 80 16.94 -13.74 8.69
N GLY A 81 18.21 -14.17 8.67
CA GLY A 81 19.29 -13.48 7.98
C GLY A 81 19.40 -12.02 8.42
N VAL A 82 19.31 -11.78 9.73
CA VAL A 82 19.50 -10.46 10.35
C VAL A 82 20.74 -10.53 11.22
N ASP A 83 21.66 -9.59 11.06
CA ASP A 83 22.93 -9.53 11.80
C ASP A 83 23.01 -8.31 12.74
N ARG A 84 23.99 -8.30 13.66
CA ARG A 84 24.18 -7.19 14.62
C ARG A 84 24.32 -5.81 13.96
N ALA A 85 24.94 -5.73 12.77
CA ALA A 85 25.12 -4.48 12.04
C ALA A 85 23.80 -3.85 11.55
N GLN A 86 22.70 -4.60 11.56
CA GLN A 86 21.40 -4.19 11.06
C GLN A 86 20.46 -3.70 12.18
N LEU A 87 20.91 -3.69 13.43
CA LEU A 87 20.06 -3.38 14.58
C LEU A 87 19.91 -1.86 14.82
N PRO A 88 18.75 -1.39 15.33
CA PRO A 88 17.51 -2.15 15.50
C PRO A 88 16.83 -2.43 14.15
N CYS A 89 16.39 -3.67 13.94
CA CYS A 89 15.80 -4.14 12.69
C CYS A 89 14.32 -4.45 12.87
N LEU A 90 13.45 -3.84 12.07
CA LEU A 90 12.02 -4.17 12.04
C LEU A 90 11.75 -5.19 10.94
N CYS A 91 11.17 -6.33 11.28
CA CYS A 91 10.90 -7.41 10.33
C CYS A 91 9.40 -7.68 10.23
N LEU A 92 8.94 -8.04 9.02
CA LEU A 92 7.72 -8.82 8.85
C LEU A 92 8.13 -10.27 8.66
N VAL A 93 7.61 -11.16 9.49
CA VAL A 93 7.94 -12.59 9.46
C VAL A 93 6.68 -13.41 9.27
N GLN A 94 6.80 -14.50 8.52
CA GLN A 94 5.74 -15.51 8.46
C GLN A 94 5.85 -16.42 9.68
N LEU A 95 4.69 -16.78 10.20
CA LEU A 95 4.53 -17.76 11.26
C LEU A 95 4.17 -19.14 10.71
N ASP A 96 4.65 -20.16 11.39
CA ASP A 96 4.12 -21.51 11.25
C ASP A 96 2.63 -21.57 11.66
N SER A 97 1.83 -22.37 10.95
CA SER A 97 0.39 -22.47 11.19
C SER A 97 0.05 -23.14 12.53
N GLN A 98 0.90 -24.05 13.03
CA GLN A 98 0.64 -24.82 14.26
C GLN A 98 1.25 -24.15 15.49
N LEU A 99 2.55 -23.86 15.45
CA LEU A 99 3.33 -23.38 16.60
C LEU A 99 3.41 -21.86 16.68
N GLN A 100 2.96 -21.14 15.65
CA GLN A 100 2.94 -19.68 15.61
C GLN A 100 4.31 -19.04 15.87
N ARG A 101 5.37 -19.74 15.45
CA ARG A 101 6.77 -19.30 15.53
C ARG A 101 7.21 -18.71 14.19
N PRO A 102 8.10 -17.71 14.18
CA PRO A 102 8.71 -17.25 12.93
C PRO A 102 9.34 -18.43 12.20
N VAL A 103 9.08 -18.55 10.91
CA VAL A 103 9.72 -19.56 10.04
C VAL A 103 10.53 -18.92 8.94
N ARG A 104 10.15 -17.71 8.50
CA ARG A 104 10.92 -16.95 7.51
C ARG A 104 10.68 -15.45 7.63
N LYS A 105 11.68 -14.69 7.21
CA LYS A 105 11.58 -13.25 6.99
C LYS A 105 10.90 -12.98 5.65
N LEU A 106 9.81 -12.21 5.67
CA LEU A 106 9.13 -11.70 4.48
C LEU A 106 9.64 -10.30 4.11
N TYR A 107 10.07 -9.51 5.09
CA TYR A 107 10.61 -8.18 4.89
C TYR A 107 11.47 -7.77 6.09
N ALA A 108 12.49 -6.95 5.87
CA ALA A 108 13.25 -6.28 6.93
C ALA A 108 13.58 -4.84 6.57
N MET A 109 13.46 -3.99 7.59
CA MET A 109 13.99 -2.65 7.60
C MET A 109 15.15 -2.61 8.60
N PRO A 110 16.40 -2.70 8.13
CA PRO A 110 17.56 -2.63 9.00
C PRO A 110 17.82 -1.18 9.44
N ARG A 111 18.40 -1.01 10.63
CA ARG A 111 18.85 0.27 11.20
C ARG A 111 17.74 1.32 11.24
N ILE A 112 16.61 0.95 11.81
CA ILE A 112 15.45 1.84 11.85
C ILE A 112 15.72 3.04 12.75
N THR A 113 15.31 4.22 12.30
CA THR A 113 15.39 5.46 13.07
C THR A 113 14.01 5.96 13.50
N ARG A 114 13.96 6.84 14.52
CA ARG A 114 12.71 7.53 14.92
C ARG A 114 11.96 8.18 13.75
N GLN A 115 12.66 8.85 12.84
CA GLN A 115 12.05 9.50 11.68
C GLN A 115 11.44 8.50 10.69
N GLN A 116 12.05 7.31 10.56
CA GLN A 116 11.50 6.22 9.75
C GLN A 116 10.28 5.57 10.41
N LEU A 117 10.23 5.50 11.75
CA LEU A 117 9.10 4.97 12.50
C LEU A 117 7.83 5.81 12.36
N GLU A 118 7.95 7.13 12.26
CA GLU A 118 6.81 8.01 11.94
C GLU A 118 6.29 7.75 10.53
N GLN A 119 7.18 7.56 9.56
CA GLN A 119 6.82 7.19 8.18
C GLN A 119 6.13 5.81 8.12
N VAL A 120 6.60 4.85 8.91
CA VAL A 120 6.00 3.51 9.03
C VAL A 120 4.65 3.56 9.72
N GLU A 121 4.39 4.46 10.68
CA GLU A 121 3.05 4.58 11.26
C GLU A 121 2.07 5.27 10.30
N SER A 122 2.53 6.26 9.52
CA SER A 122 1.72 6.84 8.45
C SER A 122 1.41 5.79 7.37
N MET A 123 2.40 4.98 6.98
CA MET A 123 2.19 3.82 6.11
C MET A 123 1.31 2.75 6.74
N GLY A 124 1.47 2.48 8.03
CA GLY A 124 0.64 1.56 8.79
C GLY A 124 -0.80 2.04 8.84
N LYS A 125 -1.07 3.30 9.17
CA LYS A 125 -2.42 3.87 9.12
C LYS A 125 -3.04 3.79 7.72
N MET A 126 -2.24 3.96 6.67
CA MET A 126 -2.68 3.70 5.29
C MET A 126 -2.94 2.20 5.03
N TRP A 127 -2.08 1.32 5.55
CA TRP A 127 -2.21 -0.14 5.43
C TRP A 127 -3.39 -0.71 6.21
N ALA A 128 -3.68 -0.20 7.39
CA ALA A 128 -4.85 -0.55 8.19
C ALA A 128 -6.15 -0.08 7.53
N GLN A 129 -6.11 1.07 6.86
CA GLN A 129 -7.22 1.54 6.02
C GLN A 129 -7.40 0.68 4.76
N SER A 130 -6.36 -0.02 4.29
CA SER A 130 -6.43 -0.95 3.15
C SER A 130 -6.56 -2.44 3.52
N ALA A 131 -6.21 -2.83 4.75
CA ALA A 131 -6.18 -4.22 5.23
C ALA A 131 -7.40 -4.58 6.10
N GLY A 132 -8.17 -3.58 6.54
CA GLY A 132 -9.53 -3.80 7.00
C GLY A 132 -10.41 -4.14 5.81
N GLY A 133 -10.43 -5.42 5.43
CA GLY A 133 -11.38 -6.01 4.49
C GLY A 133 -12.82 -5.97 5.01
N LEU A 134 -13.32 -4.77 5.29
CA LEU A 134 -14.73 -4.46 5.25
C LEU A 134 -14.97 -3.86 3.87
N THR A 135 -15.74 -4.58 3.07
CA THR A 135 -16.56 -4.02 1.99
C THR A 135 -17.29 -2.79 2.53
N LEU A 136 -16.71 -1.63 2.32
CA LEU A 136 -17.44 -0.39 2.25
C LEU A 136 -17.66 -0.12 0.75
N PRO A 137 -18.80 0.44 0.34
CA PRO A 137 -18.88 1.11 -0.96
C PRO A 137 -17.78 2.17 -0.94
N GLN A 138 -16.63 1.86 -1.53
CA GLN A 138 -15.42 2.64 -1.31
C GLN A 138 -15.49 3.84 -2.24
N THR A 139 -16.07 4.94 -1.74
CA THR A 139 -15.66 6.27 -2.17
C THR A 139 -14.19 6.40 -1.77
N ALA A 140 -13.28 6.04 -2.65
CA ALA A 140 -11.87 6.35 -2.42
C ALA A 140 -11.77 7.89 -2.39
N ARG A 141 -11.08 8.42 -1.37
CA ARG A 141 -11.15 9.83 -0.89
C ARG A 141 -10.96 10.92 -1.95
N ASN A 142 -10.44 10.52 -3.11
CA ASN A 142 -10.30 11.24 -4.37
C ASN A 142 -9.15 10.64 -5.20
N ARG A 143 -8.37 9.70 -4.64
CA ARG A 143 -7.15 9.17 -5.27
C ARG A 143 -7.17 7.66 -5.44
N LEU A 144 -6.48 7.20 -6.48
CA LEU A 144 -6.05 5.80 -6.64
C LEU A 144 -4.54 5.76 -6.79
N VAL A 145 -3.87 4.93 -5.99
CA VAL A 145 -2.44 4.64 -6.14
C VAL A 145 -2.22 3.25 -6.75
N PRO A 146 -1.04 2.94 -7.31
CA PRO A 146 -0.73 1.62 -7.84
C PRO A 146 -1.12 0.48 -6.89
N GLY A 147 -1.87 -0.49 -7.41
CA GLY A 147 -2.41 -1.61 -6.65
C GLY A 147 -3.79 -1.38 -6.03
N GLN A 148 -4.32 -0.15 -6.07
CA GLN A 148 -5.73 0.11 -5.77
C GLN A 148 -6.59 -0.04 -7.03
N THR A 149 -7.83 -0.47 -6.81
CA THR A 149 -8.78 -0.76 -7.87
C THR A 149 -10.16 -0.20 -7.56
N LEU A 150 -10.90 0.15 -8.60
CA LEU A 150 -12.35 0.33 -8.54
C LEU A 150 -13.02 -0.84 -9.25
N GLN A 151 -13.89 -1.55 -8.56
CA GLN A 151 -14.77 -2.54 -9.19
C GLN A 151 -15.96 -1.84 -9.85
N SER A 152 -16.69 -2.57 -10.70
CA SER A 152 -17.97 -2.13 -11.22
C SER A 152 -18.90 -1.69 -10.08
N GLY A 153 -19.52 -0.51 -10.24
CA GLY A 153 -20.30 0.19 -9.22
C GLY A 153 -19.47 1.07 -8.26
N GLY A 154 -18.14 1.02 -8.32
CA GLY A 154 -17.23 1.80 -7.48
C GLY A 154 -16.89 3.17 -8.06
N SER A 155 -16.45 4.09 -7.19
CA SER A 155 -16.09 5.44 -7.60
C SER A 155 -15.01 6.10 -6.73
N VAL A 156 -14.41 7.15 -7.27
CA VAL A 156 -13.62 8.15 -6.53
C VAL A 156 -14.29 9.51 -6.68
N THR A 157 -14.40 10.23 -5.57
CA THR A 157 -15.05 11.54 -5.53
C THR A 157 -14.04 12.60 -5.12
N SER A 158 -14.10 13.78 -5.72
CA SER A 158 -13.29 14.94 -5.35
C SER A 158 -13.49 15.32 -3.87
N THR A 159 -12.53 16.03 -3.30
CA THR A 159 -12.57 16.40 -1.87
C THR A 159 -13.76 17.34 -1.57
N ASN A 160 -14.11 18.21 -2.52
CA ASN A 160 -15.29 19.07 -2.44
C ASN A 160 -16.63 18.35 -2.68
N GLY A 161 -16.61 17.04 -2.98
CA GLY A 161 -17.81 16.21 -3.17
C GLY A 161 -18.55 16.43 -4.50
N GLN A 162 -18.09 17.32 -5.38
CA GLN A 162 -18.85 17.70 -6.58
C GLN A 162 -18.63 16.76 -7.76
N TYR A 163 -17.42 16.22 -7.89
CA TYR A 163 -16.99 15.46 -9.06
C TYR A 163 -16.79 14.00 -8.68
N THR A 164 -17.28 13.11 -9.52
CA THR A 164 -17.18 11.67 -9.29
C THR A 164 -16.70 10.98 -10.56
N PHE A 165 -15.63 10.21 -10.44
CA PHE A 165 -15.11 9.30 -11.46
C PHE A 165 -15.52 7.86 -11.09
N ALA A 166 -16.45 7.28 -11.83
CA ALA A 166 -17.12 6.04 -11.47
C ALA A 166 -17.02 5.00 -12.59
N LEU A 167 -16.74 3.74 -12.21
CA LEU A 167 -16.94 2.61 -13.10
C LEU A 167 -18.39 2.13 -12.92
N GLN A 168 -19.23 2.39 -13.91
CA GLN A 168 -20.65 2.09 -13.87
C GLN A 168 -20.92 0.59 -14.07
N GLY A 169 -22.13 0.16 -13.69
CA GLY A 169 -22.57 -1.24 -13.76
C GLY A 169 -22.58 -1.82 -15.18
N ASP A 170 -22.70 -0.97 -16.19
CA ASP A 170 -22.67 -1.33 -17.61
C ASP A 170 -21.24 -1.45 -18.19
N GLY A 171 -20.22 -1.21 -17.35
CA GLY A 171 -18.81 -1.26 -17.73
C GLY A 171 -18.24 0.04 -18.33
N ASN A 172 -18.98 1.15 -18.25
CA ASN A 172 -18.49 2.46 -18.67
C ASN A 172 -17.78 3.19 -17.53
N LEU A 173 -16.63 3.80 -17.80
CA LEU A 173 -15.92 4.66 -16.86
C LEU A 173 -16.30 6.12 -17.12
N VAL A 174 -16.91 6.79 -16.16
CA VAL A 174 -17.52 8.12 -16.35
C VAL A 174 -17.05 9.10 -15.29
N LEU A 175 -16.65 10.30 -15.74
CA LEU A 175 -16.49 11.47 -14.89
C LEU A 175 -17.80 12.27 -14.94
N SER A 176 -18.31 12.65 -13.77
CA SER A 176 -19.54 13.43 -13.66
C SER A 176 -19.43 14.51 -12.59
N ARG A 177 -20.22 15.58 -12.74
CA ARG A 177 -20.42 16.62 -11.73
C ARG A 177 -21.87 16.58 -11.25
N TYR A 178 -22.09 16.27 -9.99
CA TYR A 178 -23.44 16.08 -9.42
C TYR A 178 -24.32 15.12 -10.26
N GLY A 179 -23.70 14.06 -10.82
CA GLY A 179 -24.37 13.10 -11.69
C GLY A 179 -24.48 13.49 -13.16
N ASN A 180 -24.16 14.74 -13.54
CA ASN A 180 -24.11 15.15 -14.95
C ASN A 180 -22.79 14.69 -15.59
N PRO A 181 -22.79 13.83 -16.62
CA PRO A 181 -21.56 13.35 -17.25
C PRO A 181 -20.78 14.47 -17.93
N LEU A 182 -19.46 14.52 -17.70
CA LEU A 182 -18.53 15.45 -18.34
C LEU A 182 -17.54 14.74 -19.27
N TRP A 183 -17.20 13.47 -18.97
CA TRP A 183 -16.30 12.63 -19.76
C TRP A 183 -16.67 11.15 -19.58
N GLY A 184 -16.40 10.31 -20.60
CA GLY A 184 -16.56 8.86 -20.49
C GLY A 184 -15.61 8.07 -21.39
N SER A 185 -15.26 6.85 -20.98
CA SER A 185 -14.39 5.93 -21.74
C SER A 185 -15.06 5.30 -22.96
N GLN A 186 -16.38 5.39 -23.08
CA GLN A 186 -17.19 4.79 -24.14
C GLN A 186 -17.10 3.26 -24.18
N THR A 187 -17.02 2.63 -22.99
CA THR A 187 -16.85 1.18 -22.83
C THR A 187 -18.13 0.46 -22.36
N ASN A 188 -19.28 1.12 -22.44
CA ASN A 188 -20.57 0.52 -22.10
C ASN A 188 -20.81 -0.77 -22.91
N GLY A 189 -21.15 -1.85 -22.22
CA GLY A 189 -21.38 -3.16 -22.84
C GLY A 189 -20.11 -3.90 -23.29
N GLN A 190 -18.91 -3.33 -23.10
CA GLN A 190 -17.65 -3.98 -23.47
C GLN A 190 -17.06 -4.87 -22.36
N GLY A 191 -17.80 -5.05 -21.25
CA GLY A 191 -17.43 -5.99 -20.19
C GLY A 191 -16.36 -5.50 -19.22
N GLY A 192 -16.09 -4.20 -19.14
CA GLY A 192 -15.18 -3.63 -18.15
C GLY A 192 -15.71 -3.81 -16.72
N VAL A 193 -14.93 -4.43 -15.84
CA VAL A 193 -15.35 -4.73 -14.45
C VAL A 193 -14.37 -4.26 -13.38
N LEU A 194 -13.15 -3.92 -13.76
CA LEU A 194 -12.09 -3.53 -12.83
C LEU A 194 -11.23 -2.42 -13.42
N LEU A 195 -11.28 -1.23 -12.82
CA LEU A 195 -10.32 -0.16 -13.06
C LEU A 195 -9.16 -0.31 -12.08
N SER A 196 -7.93 -0.19 -12.56
CA SER A 196 -6.73 -0.31 -11.75
C SER A 196 -5.71 0.76 -12.11
N MET A 197 -5.12 1.39 -11.10
CA MET A 197 -3.92 2.19 -11.32
C MET A 197 -2.72 1.26 -11.35
N ALA A 198 -1.99 1.20 -12.46
CA ALA A 198 -0.87 0.29 -12.61
C ALA A 198 0.48 0.97 -12.27
N PRO A 199 1.51 0.21 -11.85
CA PRO A 199 2.83 0.76 -11.49
C PRO A 199 3.59 1.42 -12.66
N ASP A 200 3.18 1.17 -13.89
CA ASP A 200 3.70 1.78 -15.12
C ASP A 200 3.06 3.15 -15.44
N GLY A 201 2.18 3.63 -14.56
CA GLY A 201 1.51 4.92 -14.73
C GLY A 201 0.37 4.88 -15.75
N ILE A 202 -0.20 3.70 -15.99
CA ILE A 202 -1.37 3.52 -16.84
C ILE A 202 -2.56 3.18 -15.96
N LEU A 203 -3.65 3.92 -16.12
CA LEU A 203 -4.93 3.57 -15.53
C LEU A 203 -5.63 2.62 -16.51
N ARG A 204 -5.86 1.37 -16.11
CA ARG A 204 -6.41 0.32 -16.98
C ARG A 204 -7.78 -0.14 -16.50
N LEU A 205 -8.74 -0.18 -17.42
CA LEU A 205 -10.01 -0.86 -17.25
C LEU A 205 -9.90 -2.25 -17.88
N THR A 206 -10.16 -3.30 -17.11
CA THR A 206 -10.09 -4.69 -17.57
C THR A 206 -11.41 -5.41 -17.42
N ALA A 207 -11.66 -6.37 -18.31
CA ALA A 207 -12.74 -7.33 -18.21
C ALA A 207 -12.40 -8.45 -17.21
N ALA A 208 -13.40 -9.28 -16.86
CA ALA A 208 -13.25 -10.34 -15.86
C ALA A 208 -12.20 -11.40 -16.23
N ASN A 209 -11.96 -11.59 -17.53
CA ASN A 209 -10.93 -12.47 -18.06
C ASN A 209 -9.52 -11.83 -18.10
N GLY A 210 -9.38 -10.59 -17.61
CA GLY A 210 -8.12 -9.84 -17.61
C GLY A 210 -7.80 -9.07 -18.90
N GLN A 211 -8.66 -9.13 -19.93
CA GLN A 211 -8.46 -8.31 -21.14
C GLN A 211 -8.60 -6.83 -20.84
N VAL A 212 -7.71 -6.01 -21.41
CA VAL A 212 -7.80 -4.54 -21.31
C VAL A 212 -8.88 -4.04 -22.25
N VAL A 213 -9.88 -3.36 -21.67
CA VAL A 213 -11.01 -2.74 -22.39
C VAL A 213 -10.70 -1.28 -22.69
N TRP A 214 -10.03 -0.59 -21.77
CA TRP A 214 -9.57 0.78 -21.96
C TRP A 214 -8.32 1.08 -21.15
N GLN A 215 -7.52 2.04 -21.61
CA GLN A 215 -6.36 2.53 -20.89
C GLN A 215 -6.14 4.02 -21.12
N SER A 216 -5.63 4.73 -20.11
CA SER A 216 -5.39 6.19 -20.19
C SER A 216 -4.32 6.58 -21.22
N ARG A 217 -3.35 5.71 -21.48
CA ARG A 217 -2.27 5.92 -22.45
C ARG A 217 -1.72 4.60 -22.98
N SER A 218 -1.04 4.65 -24.13
CA SER A 218 -0.53 3.47 -24.84
C SER A 218 0.79 2.93 -24.30
N ALA A 219 1.60 3.77 -23.62
CA ALA A 219 2.91 3.39 -23.13
C ALA A 219 3.16 3.99 -21.74
N GLY A 220 3.93 3.24 -20.94
CA GLY A 220 4.27 3.62 -19.59
C GLY A 220 5.66 3.16 -19.17
N SER A 221 6.05 3.60 -17.99
CA SER A 221 7.36 3.32 -17.38
C SER A 221 7.14 3.13 -15.89
N PRO A 222 7.90 2.27 -15.18
CA PRO A 222 7.75 2.13 -13.73
C PRO A 222 7.97 3.46 -12.99
N GLY A 223 7.16 3.73 -11.97
CA GLY A 223 7.26 4.98 -11.20
C GLY A 223 6.25 5.10 -10.06
N ASN A 224 6.38 6.16 -9.25
CA ASN A 224 5.46 6.44 -8.15
C ASN A 224 4.27 7.27 -8.65
N TYR A 225 3.37 6.61 -9.38
CA TYR A 225 2.21 7.28 -9.93
C TYR A 225 1.05 7.36 -8.94
N PHE A 226 0.15 8.29 -9.17
CA PHE A 226 -1.17 8.31 -8.55
C PHE A 226 -2.18 8.97 -9.48
N PHE A 227 -3.41 8.50 -9.44
CA PHE A 227 -4.58 9.14 -10.01
C PHE A 227 -5.23 10.01 -8.93
N GLU A 228 -5.76 11.16 -9.33
CA GLU A 228 -6.52 12.07 -8.47
C GLU A 228 -7.72 12.68 -9.22
N MET A 229 -8.90 12.58 -8.61
CA MET A 229 -10.09 13.35 -8.96
C MET A 229 -10.00 14.71 -8.24
N GLN A 230 -9.69 15.75 -8.98
CA GLN A 230 -9.42 17.07 -8.44
C GLN A 230 -10.72 17.88 -8.27
N ASP A 231 -10.67 18.87 -7.37
CA ASP A 231 -11.80 19.74 -7.04
C ASP A 231 -12.18 20.71 -8.17
N ASP A 232 -11.32 20.86 -9.18
CA ASP A 232 -11.56 21.65 -10.39
C ASP A 232 -12.31 20.87 -11.48
N GLY A 233 -12.63 19.59 -11.25
CA GLY A 233 -13.32 18.75 -12.23
C GLY A 233 -12.40 18.00 -13.19
N ASN A 234 -11.08 18.08 -13.02
CA ASN A 234 -10.13 17.29 -13.79
C ASN A 234 -9.73 16.00 -13.07
N ALA A 235 -9.75 14.88 -13.78
CA ALA A 235 -9.18 13.64 -13.30
C ALA A 235 -7.79 13.47 -13.90
N VAL A 236 -6.76 13.40 -13.04
CA VAL A 236 -5.36 13.54 -13.45
C VAL A 236 -4.51 12.40 -12.92
N ILE A 237 -3.56 11.95 -13.74
CA ILE A 237 -2.49 11.05 -13.33
C ILE A 237 -1.20 11.85 -13.21
N TYR A 238 -0.54 11.69 -12.07
CA TYR A 238 0.76 12.29 -11.82
C TYR A 238 1.81 11.22 -11.55
N LEU A 239 3.07 11.55 -11.87
CA LEU A 239 4.25 10.87 -11.38
C LEU A 239 4.87 11.71 -10.25
N GLN A 240 5.00 11.14 -9.06
CA GLN A 240 5.69 11.78 -7.95
C GLN A 240 7.18 11.45 -8.00
N GLU A 241 8.00 12.48 -8.24
CA GLU A 241 9.44 12.41 -8.15
C GLU A 241 9.94 13.13 -6.88
N PRO A 242 11.22 12.96 -6.48
CA PRO A 242 11.80 13.71 -5.37
C PRO A 242 11.69 15.23 -5.62
N GLY A 243 10.89 15.91 -4.81
CA GLY A 243 10.75 17.37 -4.86
C GLY A 243 9.91 17.92 -6.00
N ARG A 244 9.33 17.07 -6.88
CA ARG A 244 8.43 17.51 -7.94
C ARG A 244 7.32 16.51 -8.25
N THR A 245 6.20 17.02 -8.72
CA THR A 245 5.07 16.23 -9.23
C THR A 245 4.94 16.52 -10.72
N VAL A 246 5.02 15.47 -11.54
CA VAL A 246 5.04 15.56 -13.00
C VAL A 246 3.68 15.12 -13.53
N PHE A 247 3.05 15.96 -14.36
CA PHE A 247 1.82 15.62 -15.07
C PHE A 247 2.06 14.48 -16.07
N VAL A 248 1.10 13.55 -16.17
CA VAL A 248 1.20 12.39 -17.08
C VAL A 248 0.03 12.33 -18.05
N TRP A 249 -1.20 12.47 -17.53
CA TRP A 249 -2.43 12.36 -18.32
C TRP A 249 -3.59 13.02 -17.58
N SER A 250 -4.62 13.48 -18.30
CA SER A 250 -5.89 13.89 -17.68
C SER A 250 -7.10 13.68 -18.59
N THR A 251 -8.30 13.81 -18.02
CA THR A 251 -9.57 13.88 -18.77
C THR A 251 -9.78 15.19 -19.54
N GLU A 252 -8.93 16.20 -19.32
CA GLU A 252 -9.02 17.52 -19.95
C GLU A 252 -10.36 18.24 -19.66
N THR A 253 -10.85 18.10 -18.43
CA THR A 253 -12.13 18.67 -17.96
C THR A 253 -12.04 19.76 -16.88
N PRO A 254 -10.92 20.50 -16.67
CA PRO A 254 -10.89 21.51 -15.62
C PRO A 254 -11.92 22.62 -15.86
N GLY A 255 -12.65 23.00 -14.82
CA GLY A 255 -13.61 24.12 -14.81
C GLY A 255 -14.97 23.84 -15.45
N ARG A 256 -15.29 22.59 -15.80
CA ARG A 256 -16.58 22.20 -16.38
C ARG A 256 -17.63 21.83 -15.34
#